data_AF-A0A1Q5XTR1-F1
#
_entry.id   AF-A0A1Q5XTR1-F1
#
_cell.length_a   1.000
_cell.length_b   1.000
_cell.length_c   1.000
_cell.angle_alpha   90.00
_cell.angle_beta   90.00
_cell.angle_gamma   90.00
#
_symmetry.space_group_name_H-M   'P 1'
#
loop_
_entity.id
_entity.type
_entity.pdbx_description
1 polymer ?
#
loop_
_entity_poly.entity_id
_entity_poly.type
_entity_poly.pdbx_seq_one_letter_code
_entity_poly.pdbx_strand_id
1 'polypeptide(L)'
;MRKYAIVQSKDKVKKIMIYEADQEVYLFTYETIEDLPCCQDYWFETLVEAEDYCKEVFGEVEWIRIEDPREGDQQDLIGVIL
;
A
#
# COMPACT_ATOMS: atom_id res chain seq x y z
N MET A 1 -7.98 6.59 4.66
CA MET A 1 -7.74 6.73 3.20
C MET A 1 -7.01 5.49 2.70
N ARG A 2 -7.36 4.93 1.54
CA ARG A 2 -6.62 3.81 0.95
C ARG A 2 -6.20 4.06 -0.50
N LYS A 3 -4.95 3.72 -0.81
CA LYS A 3 -4.37 3.90 -2.16
C LYS A 3 -3.21 2.95 -2.41
N TYR A 4 -3.02 2.55 -3.66
CA TYR A 4 -1.86 1.77 -4.08
C TYR A 4 -1.12 2.42 -5.25
N ALA A 5 0.12 2.01 -5.46
CA ALA A 5 0.89 2.38 -6.63
C ALA A 5 1.69 1.19 -7.15
N ILE A 6 1.87 1.13 -8.47
CA ILE A 6 2.83 0.20 -9.09
C ILE A 6 4.20 0.88 -9.06
N VAL A 7 5.20 0.16 -8.57
CA VAL A 7 6.57 0.68 -8.46
C VAL A 7 7.43 0.18 -9.62
N GLN A 8 8.23 1.07 -10.19
CA GLN A 8 9.26 0.71 -11.17
C GLN A 8 10.63 0.61 -10.49
N SER A 9 10.73 -0.24 -9.46
CA SER A 9 12.00 -0.54 -8.80
C SER A 9 12.71 -1.74 -9.44
N LYS A 10 14.04 -1.73 -9.40
CA LYS A 10 14.88 -2.91 -9.71
C LYS A 10 14.78 -3.99 -8.63
N ASP A 11 14.24 -3.64 -7.45
CA ASP A 11 14.01 -4.56 -6.36
C ASP A 11 12.82 -5.48 -6.61
N LYS A 12 12.59 -6.40 -5.68
CA LYS A 12 11.49 -7.38 -5.76
C LYS A 12 10.11 -6.76 -5.61
N VAL A 13 9.99 -5.63 -4.91
CA VAL A 13 8.71 -4.95 -4.72
C VAL A 13 8.19 -4.43 -6.06
N LYS A 14 6.92 -4.76 -6.38
CA LYS A 14 6.22 -4.38 -7.62
C LYS A 14 5.00 -3.51 -7.38
N LYS A 15 4.42 -3.58 -6.18
CA LYS A 15 3.28 -2.76 -5.75
C LYS A 15 3.49 -2.35 -4.30
N ILE A 16 2.98 -1.18 -3.96
CA ILE A 16 2.88 -0.68 -2.59
C ILE A 16 1.47 -0.17 -2.35
N MET A 17 0.99 -0.26 -1.10
CA MET A 17 -0.33 0.24 -0.73
C MET A 17 -0.27 0.92 0.62
N ILE A 18 -0.77 2.14 0.69
CA ILE A 18 -1.00 2.85 1.95
C ILE A 18 -2.46 2.69 2.35
N TYR A 19 -2.67 2.37 3.62
CA TYR A 19 -3.98 2.37 4.26
C TYR A 19 -3.91 3.16 5.58
N GLU A 20 -4.54 4.32 5.57
CA GLU A 20 -4.77 5.15 6.75
C GLU A 20 -6.11 4.75 7.38
N ALA A 21 -6.05 4.12 8.55
CA ALA A 21 -7.18 3.65 9.33
C ALA A 21 -7.19 4.35 10.69
N ASP A 22 -8.24 5.13 10.97
CA ASP A 22 -8.40 5.94 12.18
C ASP A 22 -7.19 6.84 12.52
N GLN A 23 -6.24 6.34 13.30
CA GLN A 23 -5.03 7.04 13.79
C GLN A 23 -3.73 6.31 13.42
N GLU A 24 -3.82 5.29 12.57
CA GLU A 24 -2.69 4.45 12.18
C GLU A 24 -2.56 4.44 10.67
N VAL A 25 -1.32 4.46 10.17
CA VAL A 25 -1.04 4.36 8.74
C VAL A 25 -0.18 3.15 8.46
N TYR A 26 -0.72 2.26 7.65
CA TYR A 26 -0.04 1.05 7.21
C TYR A 26 0.48 1.22 5.79
N LEU A 27 1.71 0.76 5.55
CA LEU A 27 2.28 0.57 4.23
C LEU A 27 2.51 -0.92 4.00
N PHE A 28 1.82 -1.46 3.01
CA PHE A 28 1.98 -2.83 2.56
C PHE A 28 2.83 -2.88 1.29
N THR A 29 3.75 -3.83 1.22
CA THR A 29 4.60 -4.07 0.04
C THR A 29 4.30 -5.45 -0.56
N TYR A 30 4.44 -5.55 -1.88
CA TYR A 30 4.08 -6.77 -2.62
C TYR A 30 5.14 -7.07 -3.68
N GLU A 31 5.50 -8.36 -3.83
CA GLU A 31 6.38 -8.83 -4.91
C GLU A 31 5.64 -9.06 -6.25
N THR A 32 4.34 -8.78 -6.29
CA THR A 32 3.45 -8.94 -7.45
C THR A 32 2.48 -7.76 -7.56
N ILE A 33 1.98 -7.51 -8.77
CA ILE A 33 0.90 -6.54 -9.01
C ILE A 33 -0.48 -7.14 -8.77
N GLU A 34 -0.59 -8.48 -8.76
CA GLU A 34 -1.82 -9.21 -8.50
C GLU A 34 -2.35 -8.94 -7.08
N ASP A 35 -3.64 -9.18 -6.85
CA ASP A 35 -4.27 -9.02 -5.54
C ASP A 35 -4.01 -10.26 -4.67
N LEU A 36 -2.80 -10.33 -4.14
CA LEU A 36 -2.32 -11.36 -3.22
C LEU A 36 -1.85 -10.72 -1.92
N PRO A 37 -1.79 -11.46 -0.80
CA PRO A 37 -1.34 -10.94 0.48
C PRO A 37 0.03 -10.28 0.38
N CYS A 38 0.25 -9.26 1.22
CA CYS A 38 1.51 -8.53 1.24
C CYS A 38 2.68 -9.42 1.67
N CYS A 39 3.89 -9.07 1.22
CA CYS A 39 5.11 -9.72 1.68
C CYS A 39 5.67 -9.10 2.95
N GLN A 40 5.38 -7.82 3.19
CA GLN A 40 5.81 -7.08 4.36
C GLN A 40 4.93 -5.84 4.56
N ASP A 41 4.65 -5.54 5.82
CA ASP A 41 3.95 -4.35 6.29
C ASP A 41 4.84 -3.46 7.17
N TYR A 42 4.56 -2.17 7.14
CA TYR A 42 5.16 -1.13 7.98
C TYR A 42 4.04 -0.28 8.59
N TRP A 43 4.30 0.24 9.78
CA TRP A 43 3.38 1.11 10.50
C TRP A 43 4.00 2.49 10.72
N PHE A 44 3.18 3.53 10.60
CA PHE A 44 3.53 4.93 10.76
C PHE A 44 2.44 5.66 11.56
N GLU A 45 2.83 6.74 12.24
CA GLU A 45 1.87 7.58 12.98
C GLU A 45 1.06 8.48 12.04
N THR A 46 1.66 8.91 10.92
CA THR A 46 1.01 9.84 9.99
C THR A 46 1.11 9.42 8.53
N LEU A 47 0.14 9.89 7.72
CA LEU A 47 0.14 9.66 6.28
C LEU A 47 1.38 10.28 5.60
N VAL A 48 1.82 11.43 6.09
CA VAL A 48 2.99 12.14 5.55
C VAL A 48 4.26 11.32 5.72
N GLU A 49 4.47 10.71 6.90
CA GLU A 49 5.63 9.85 7.14
C GLU A 49 5.66 8.63 6.20
N ALA A 50 4.51 7.99 6.00
CA ALA A 50 4.39 6.86 5.08
C ALA A 50 4.68 7.27 3.62
N GLU A 51 4.17 8.43 3.19
CA GLU A 51 4.41 8.97 1.84
C GLU A 51 5.87 9.36 1.63
N ASP A 52 6.49 10.03 2.60
CA ASP A 52 7.91 10.42 2.54
C ASP A 52 8.82 9.18 2.48
N TYR A 53 8.53 8.17 3.31
CA TYR A 53 9.22 6.87 3.24
C TYR A 53 9.07 6.23 1.87
N CYS A 54 7.85 6.21 1.30
CA CYS A 54 7.62 5.65 -0.03
C CYS A 54 8.42 6.41 -1.11
N LYS A 55 8.48 7.74 -1.02
CA LYS A 55 9.23 8.57 -1.96
C LYS A 55 10.74 8.35 -1.86
N GLU A 56 11.28 8.21 -0.65
CA GLU A 56 12.70 7.93 -0.43
C GLU A 56 13.10 6.54 -0.96
N VAL A 57 12.28 5.53 -0.70
CA VAL A 57 12.60 4.12 -1.03
C VAL A 57 12.26 3.75 -2.47
N PHE A 58 11.11 4.21 -2.99
CA PHE A 58 10.58 3.79 -4.28
C PHE A 58 10.57 4.92 -5.34
N GLY A 59 10.93 6.14 -4.96
CA GLY A 59 10.86 7.31 -5.84
C GLY A 59 9.44 7.85 -6.00
N GLU A 60 9.25 8.72 -6.98
CA GLU A 60 7.92 9.23 -7.32
C GLU A 60 7.07 8.13 -7.98
N VAL A 61 5.82 8.01 -7.52
CA VAL A 61 4.88 6.98 -7.97
C VAL A 61 3.52 7.59 -8.25
N GLU A 62 2.76 6.95 -9.14
CA GLU A 62 1.38 7.33 -9.42
C GLU A 62 0.43 6.56 -8.50
N TRP A 63 -0.26 7.30 -7.62
CA TRP A 63 -1.20 6.74 -6.66
C TRP A 63 -2.59 6.56 -7.24
N ILE A 64 -3.16 5.36 -7.07
CA ILE A 64 -4.53 5.02 -7.41
C ILE A 64 -5.30 4.84 -6.10
N ARG A 65 -6.36 5.63 -5.92
CA ARG A 65 -7.28 5.49 -4.77
C ARG A 65 -8.16 4.27 -4.95
N ILE A 66 -8.41 3.58 -3.84
CA ILE A 66 -9.29 2.41 -3.78
C ILE A 66 -10.20 2.54 -2.55
N GLU A 67 -11.29 1.78 -2.54
CA GLU A 67 -12.21 1.73 -1.41
C GLU A 67 -11.55 1.07 -0.19
N ASP A 68 -11.98 1.49 0.99
CA ASP A 68 -11.57 0.87 2.24
C ASP A 68 -12.07 -0.59 2.30
N PRO A 69 -11.33 -1.51 2.96
CA PRO A 69 -11.77 -2.89 3.13
C PRO A 69 -13.11 -2.95 3.85
N ARG A 70 -13.94 -3.95 3.54
CA ARG A 70 -15.19 -4.17 4.29
C ARG A 70 -14.87 -4.73 5.66
N GLU A 71 -15.84 -4.68 6.57
CA GLU A 71 -15.70 -5.30 7.89
C GLU A 71 -15.38 -6.80 7.74
N GLY A 72 -14.25 -7.22 8.31
CA GLY A 72 -13.75 -8.60 8.24
C GLY A 72 -12.86 -8.91 7.03
N ASP A 73 -12.74 -8.01 6.05
CA ASP A 73 -11.78 -8.18 4.95
C ASP A 73 -10.34 -7.94 5.44
N GLN A 74 -9.38 -8.57 4.78
CA GLN A 74 -7.97 -8.32 5.05
C GLN A 74 -7.56 -6.95 4.50
N GLN A 75 -6.87 -6.16 5.33
CA GLN A 75 -6.48 -4.78 5.00
C GLN A 75 -5.39 -4.71 3.92
N ASP A 76 -4.67 -5.80 3.68
CA ASP A 76 -3.64 -5.94 2.65
C ASP A 76 -4.18 -6.52 1.32
N LEU A 77 -5.49 -6.76 1.22
CA LEU A 77 -6.14 -7.22 -0.01
C LEU A 77 -7.12 -6.16 -0.51
N ILE A 78 -7.04 -5.82 -1.78
CA ILE A 78 -7.96 -4.85 -2.40
C ILE A 78 -9.37 -5.46 -2.49
N GLY A 79 -9.45 -6.78 -2.68
CA GLY A 79 -10.70 -7.49 -2.90
C GLY A 79 -11.02 -7.52 -4.39
N VAL A 80 -11.41 -8.71 -4.87
CA VAL A 80 -11.61 -9.04 -6.28
C VAL A 80 -12.33 -7.92 -7.05
N ILE A 81 -11.59 -7.21 -7.89
CA ILE A 81 -12.17 -6.47 -9.01
C ILE A 81 -12.71 -7.55 -9.97
N LEU A 82 -14.02 -7.82 -9.89
CA LEU A 82 -14.74 -8.54 -10.95
C LEU A 82 -15.01 -7.60 -12.13
#